data_AF-A0A2N2G0S6-F1
#
_entry.id   AF-A0A2N2G0S6-F1
#
_cell.length_a   1.000
_cell.length_b   1.000
_cell.length_c   1.000
_cell.angle_alpha   90.00
_cell.angle_beta   90.00
_cell.angle_gamma   90.00
#
_symmetry.space_group_name_H-M   'P 1'
#
loop_
_entity.id
_entity.type
_entity.pdbx_description
1 polymer ?
#
loop_
_entity_poly.entity_id
_entity_poly.type
_entity_poly.pdbx_seq_one_letter_code
_entity_poly.pdbx_strand_id
1 'polypeptide(L)' 'MEIQQKIKEELLKEVFTNIDNIYDFLDSRFKLDEVANETLVKKLNELKDVVYNTSQFCELS' A
#
# COMPACT_ATOMS: atom_id res chain seq x y z
N MET A 1 -12.63 -21.69 3.82
CA MET A 1 -12.92 -20.34 3.30
C MET A 1 -12.62 -19.23 4.31
N GLU A 2 -13.04 -19.31 5.59
CA GLU A 2 -12.77 -18.22 6.56
C GLU A 2 -11.28 -17.96 6.83
N ILE A 3 -10.46 -19.02 6.89
CA ILE A 3 -9.00 -18.90 7.08
C ILE A 3 -8.33 -18.22 5.87
N GLN A 4 -8.71 -18.59 4.65
CA GLN A 4 -8.19 -17.96 3.42
C GLN A 4 -8.52 -16.47 3.38
N GLN A 5 -9.74 -16.09 3.80
CA GLN A 5 -10.14 -14.69 3.88
C GLN A 5 -9.35 -13.92 4.94
N LYS A 6 -9.11 -14.52 6.11
CA LYS A 6 -8.23 -13.93 7.14
C LYS A 6 -6.79 -13.77 6.65
N ILE A 7 -6.24 -14.77 5.95
CA ILE A 7 -4.90 -14.68 5.36
C ILE A 7 -4.84 -13.53 4.35
N LYS A 8 -5.84 -13.40 3.49
CA LYS A 8 -5.94 -12.31 2.51
C LYS A 8 -5.96 -10.93 3.18
N GLU A 9 -6.74 -10.78 4.25
CA GLU A 9 -6.81 -9.53 5.00
C GLU A 9 -5.47 -9.17 5.66
N GLU A 10 -4.78 -10.14 6.26
CA GLU A 10 -3.47 -9.90 6.86
C GLU A 10 -2.39 -9.56 5.82
N LEU A 11 -2.39 -10.26 4.66
CA LEU A 11 -1.50 -9.93 3.55
C LEU A 11 -1.75 -8.51 3.00
N LEU A 12 -3.02 -8.10 2.89
CA LEU A 12 -3.36 -6.74 2.46
C LEU A 12 -2.86 -5.69 3.43
N LYS A 13 -3.03 -5.92 4.74
CA LYS A 13 -2.48 -5.03 5.78
C LYS A 13 -0.97 -4.92 5.65
N GLU A 14 -0.27 -6.04 5.51
CA GLU A 14 1.20 -6.05 5.39
C GLU A 14 1.66 -5.29 4.14
N VAL A 15 0.99 -5.48 3.00
CA VAL A 15 1.31 -4.72 1.78
C VAL A 15 1.07 -3.23 1.96
N PHE A 16 -0.03 -2.82 2.61
CA PHE A 16 -0.29 -1.41 2.87
C PHE A 16 0.74 -0.79 3.82
N THR A 17 1.11 -1.50 4.88
CA THR A 17 2.19 -1.09 5.79
C THR A 17 3.51 -0.96 5.05
N ASN A 18 3.83 -1.87 4.13
CA ASN A 18 5.04 -1.76 3.33
C ASN A 18 5.02 -0.55 2.38
N ILE A 19 3.86 -0.19 1.82
CA ILE A 19 3.69 1.03 1.03
C ILE A 19 3.93 2.27 1.89
N ASP A 20 3.43 2.30 3.13
CA ASP A 20 3.70 3.40 4.07
C ASP A 20 5.17 3.47 4.47
N ASN A 21 5.82 2.33 4.70
CA ASN A 21 7.26 2.29 4.99
C ASN A 21 8.11 2.87 3.84
N ILE A 22 7.65 2.78 2.58
CA ILE A 22 8.32 3.42 1.44
C ILE A 22 8.23 4.95 1.57
N TYR A 23 7.08 5.48 1.98
CA TYR A 23 6.93 6.91 2.24
C TYR A 23 7.90 7.37 3.33
N ASP A 24 7.88 6.69 4.49
CA ASP A 24 8.72 7.03 5.64
C ASP A 24 10.22 6.96 5.29
N PHE A 25 10.61 5.95 4.50
CA PHE A 25 11.98 5.83 4.01
C PHE A 25 12.37 7.01 3.13
N LEU A 26 11.52 7.40 2.18
CA LEU A 26 11.78 8.52 1.28
C LEU A 26 11.85 9.85 2.04
N ASP A 27 10.90 10.10 2.94
CA ASP A 27 10.88 11.31 3.78
C ASP A 27 12.11 11.39 4.69
N SER A 28 12.56 10.26 5.25
CA SER A 28 13.77 10.21 6.09
C SER A 28 15.08 10.47 5.33
N ARG A 29 15.09 10.28 4.01
CA ARG A 29 16.31 10.34 3.18
C ARG A 29 16.38 11.57 2.29
N PHE A 30 15.24 12.14 1.90
CA PHE A 30 15.15 13.21 0.92
C PHE A 30 14.32 14.37 1.47
N LYS A 31 14.84 15.59 1.33
CA LYS A 31 14.01 16.80 1.47
C LYS A 31 13.26 17.04 0.17
N LEU A 32 12.06 16.52 0.09
CA LEU A 32 11.14 16.83 -1.01
C LEU A 32 10.53 18.23 -0.79
N ASP A 33 10.32 18.97 -1.88
CA ASP A 33 9.44 20.13 -1.81
C ASP A 33 7.98 19.69 -1.62
N GLU A 34 7.13 20.64 -1.26
CA GLU A 34 5.72 20.38 -0.93
C GLU A 34 4.99 19.69 -2.08
N VAL A 35 5.20 20.15 -3.32
CA VAL A 35 4.55 19.60 -4.52
C VAL A 35 4.99 18.16 -4.78
N ALA A 36 6.27 17.87 -4.64
CA ALA A 36 6.82 16.52 -4.79
C ALA A 36 6.31 15.59 -3.68
N ASN A 37 6.23 16.06 -2.44
CA ASN A 37 5.71 15.30 -1.31
C ASN A 37 4.22 14.95 -1.50
N GLU A 38 3.39 15.93 -1.84
CA GLU A 38 1.97 15.70 -2.14
C GLU A 38 1.77 14.72 -3.31
N THR A 39 2.57 14.86 -4.36
CA THR A 39 2.53 13.97 -5.53
C THR A 39 2.92 12.55 -5.14
N LEU A 40 3.96 12.38 -4.31
CA LEU A 40 4.38 11.08 -3.79
C LEU A 40 3.26 10.42 -2.98
N VAL A 41 2.70 11.14 -2.00
CA VAL A 41 1.60 10.63 -1.17
C VAL A 41 0.41 10.19 -2.04
N LYS A 42 0.04 11.02 -3.03
CA LYS A 42 -1.04 10.69 -3.95
C LYS A 42 -0.75 9.40 -4.73
N LYS A 43 0.47 9.22 -5.24
CA LYS A 43 0.87 8.02 -6.00
C LYS A 43 0.88 6.76 -5.14
N LEU A 44 1.32 6.86 -3.88
CA LEU A 44 1.31 5.73 -2.96
C LEU A 44 -0.13 5.32 -2.57
N ASN A 45 -1.04 6.29 -2.41
CA ASN A 45 -2.45 6.00 -2.19
C ASN A 45 -3.13 5.37 -3.43
N GLU A 46 -2.85 5.90 -4.63
CA GLU A 46 -3.29 5.27 -5.89
C GLU A 46 -2.82 3.80 -5.98
N LEU A 47 -1.60 3.50 -5.51
CA LEU A 47 -1.09 2.12 -5.46
C LEU A 47 -1.87 1.25 -4.46
N LYS A 48 -2.19 1.76 -3.27
CA LYS A 48 -3.02 1.05 -2.29
C LYS A 48 -4.40 0.71 -2.87
N ASP A 49 -5.02 1.65 -3.58
CA ASP A 49 -6.32 1.45 -4.23
C ASP A 49 -6.25 0.35 -5.31
N VAL A 50 -5.21 0.37 -6.14
CA VAL A 50 -4.99 -0.68 -7.16
C VAL A 50 -4.82 -2.04 -6.49
N VAL A 51 -3.96 -2.14 -5.47
CA VAL A 51 -3.75 -3.39 -4.72
C VAL A 51 -5.05 -3.89 -4.12
N TYR A 52 -5.82 -3.01 -3.47
CA TYR A 52 -7.11 -3.37 -2.88
C TYR A 52 -8.06 -3.94 -3.93
N ASN A 53 -8.24 -3.22 -5.03
CA ASN A 53 -9.16 -3.61 -6.11
C ASN A 53 -8.73 -4.93 -6.76
N THR A 54 -7.44 -5.08 -7.09
CA THR A 54 -6.91 -6.33 -7.66
C THR A 54 -7.09 -7.49 -6.70
N SER A 55 -6.89 -7.27 -5.40
CA SER A 55 -7.07 -8.33 -4.41
C SER A 55 -8.49 -8.89 -4.40
N GLN A 56 -9.52 -8.09 -4.70
CA GLN A 56 -10.91 -8.57 -4.72
C GLN A 56 -11.12 -9.69 -5.75
N PHE A 57 -10.33 -9.70 -6.84
CA PHE A 57 -10.36 -10.73 -7.88
C PHE A 57 -9.45 -11.92 -7.60
N CYS A 58 -8.57 -11.82 -6.59
CA CYS A 58 -7.73 -12.94 -6.15
C CYS A 58 -8.48 -13.78 -5.12
N GLU A 59 -8.77 -15.02 -5.51
CA GLU A 59 -9.19 -16.08 -4.60
C GLU A 59 -7.95 -16.90 -4.21
N LEU A 60 -7.73 -17.03 -2.90
CA LEU A 60 -6.71 -17.96 -2.39
C LEU A 60 -7.31 -19.36 -2.46
N SER A 61 -6.77 -20.20 -3.35
CA SER A 61 -7.18 -21.60 -3.54
C SER A 61 -6.72 -22.52 -2.42
#